data_AF-A0A1B1M593-F1
#
_entry.id   AF-A0A1B1M593-F1
#
_cell.length_a   1.000
_cell.length_b   1.000
_cell.length_c   1.000
_cell.angle_alpha   90.00
_cell.angle_beta   90.00
_cell.angle_gamma   90.00
#
_symmetry.space_group_name_H-M   'P 1'
#
loop_
_entity.id
_entity.type
_entity.pdbx_description
1 polymer ?
#
loop_
_entity_poly.entity_id
_entity_poly.type
_entity_poly.pdbx_seq_one_letter_code
_entity_poly.pdbx_strand_id
1 'polypeptide(L)'
;MARRPLPRILSNGSAQIARSRELARTAADSATDVLHPLITITRGLRRLASAGRRKWADTPKDKRGPLLFLVASVVLVVALAPYGPLLAAITLMAAAAWQGRDRGEPEPEGPDESQTQRLKSLYEALVPYFSAAEDPAPLYAHGGEWEKAFPAYEFDETGRCAHLVIRYPAYFTDGEAESRARIEQLLHAKSGRGREYHFAWDEEGNQLTVTALPPLPTDIAAQRFVTAPGETVLGFTDPSQVQRTLPLTHGEERRDVPPVVWRTGIRSTEPHLLVVGQPGSGTSTLLRSIALQALQYGDVLVVEGGGTGEYACLTGRDGVLAVECALAGTVASLEWAAAETERRLIAANRARQAGDPPPEDTRRPLWILVDRPSAFAPLAAADGRKDPQSLLQVPLRHGRAANVTVIVAEQFDSADALSDPVRQHTRARVVLGPATTDQLEAVLGARPHTTPVAHVPPGRGYARLGAGPVHRLQVPATPDPYDDATSDTDRQAVLALLPARTTPADGENLPDAVPTEPVAAETS
;
A
#
# COMPACT_ATOMS: atom_id res chain seq x y z
N MET A 1 -56.14 40.50 30.96
CA MET A 1 -54.84 40.03 31.50
C MET A 1 -53.88 39.78 30.34
N ALA A 2 -52.62 40.14 30.55
CA ALA A 2 -51.48 40.15 29.60
C ALA A 2 -51.28 38.82 28.82
N ARG A 3 -50.58 38.73 27.67
CA ARG A 3 -49.23 39.25 27.36
C ARG A 3 -49.00 39.40 25.85
N ARG A 4 -48.34 40.51 25.47
CA ARG A 4 -47.72 40.78 24.15
C ARG A 4 -46.49 39.88 23.92
N PRO A 5 -46.17 39.50 22.66
CA PRO A 5 -44.85 39.01 22.30
C PRO A 5 -43.89 40.18 22.05
N LEU A 6 -42.69 40.12 22.64
CA LEU A 6 -41.58 41.05 22.42
C LEU A 6 -40.41 40.32 21.73
N PRO A 7 -39.54 41.04 21.00
CA PRO A 7 -38.72 40.50 19.93
C PRO A 7 -37.41 39.84 20.43
N ARG A 8 -36.97 38.80 19.72
CA ARG A 8 -35.63 38.21 19.87
C ARG A 8 -34.59 39.15 19.25
N ILE A 9 -33.81 39.80 20.10
CA ILE A 9 -32.59 40.54 19.71
C ILE A 9 -31.46 39.52 19.47
N LEU A 10 -30.74 39.75 18.38
CA LEU A 10 -29.61 39.01 17.85
C LEU A 10 -28.43 38.97 18.84
N SER A 11 -27.92 37.77 19.12
CA SER A 11 -26.61 37.56 19.75
C SER A 11 -25.54 37.47 18.66
N ASN A 12 -25.01 38.63 18.25
CA ASN A 12 -23.83 38.75 17.37
C ASN A 12 -22.53 38.86 18.17
N GLY A 13 -22.39 38.12 19.27
CA GLY A 13 -21.23 38.21 20.17
C GLY A 13 -20.07 37.26 19.86
N SER A 14 -20.33 36.10 19.22
CA SER A 14 -19.29 35.07 19.01
C SER A 14 -18.66 35.10 17.61
N ALA A 15 -19.32 35.69 16.61
CA ALA A 15 -18.81 35.75 15.24
C ALA A 15 -17.68 36.79 15.05
N GLN A 16 -17.63 37.85 15.86
CA GLN A 16 -16.57 38.87 15.81
C GLN A 16 -15.29 38.43 16.55
N ILE A 17 -15.38 37.56 17.56
CA ILE A 17 -14.24 37.06 18.32
C ILE A 17 -13.50 35.94 17.57
N ALA A 18 -14.23 35.11 16.80
CA ALA A 18 -13.63 34.14 15.90
C ALA A 18 -12.89 34.80 14.73
N ARG A 19 -13.52 35.81 14.08
CA ARG A 19 -12.90 36.56 12.97
C ARG A 19 -11.68 37.40 13.37
N SER A 20 -11.62 37.91 14.60
CA SER A 20 -10.45 38.66 15.10
C SER A 20 -9.27 37.76 15.47
N ARG A 21 -9.52 36.51 15.89
CA ARG A 21 -8.47 35.51 16.16
C ARG A 21 -7.89 34.92 14.87
N GLU A 22 -8.70 34.82 13.82
CA GLU A 22 -8.31 34.34 12.50
C GLU A 22 -7.54 35.41 11.71
N LEU A 23 -7.95 36.69 11.83
CA LEU A 23 -7.18 37.85 11.32
C LEU A 23 -5.87 38.08 12.09
N ALA A 24 -5.81 37.77 13.39
CA ALA A 24 -4.56 37.83 14.16
C ALA A 24 -3.58 36.69 13.82
N ARG A 25 -4.07 35.51 13.38
CA ARG A 25 -3.22 34.42 12.86
C ARG A 25 -2.73 34.68 11.45
N THR A 26 -3.60 35.15 10.54
CA THR A 26 -3.18 35.54 9.18
C THR A 26 -2.29 36.79 9.16
N ALA A 27 -2.42 37.71 10.11
CA ALA A 27 -1.47 38.82 10.31
C ALA A 27 -0.13 38.37 10.92
N ALA A 28 -0.12 37.31 11.75
CA ALA A 28 1.12 36.74 12.29
C ALA A 28 1.88 35.92 11.25
N ASP A 29 1.18 35.16 10.39
CA ASP A 29 1.81 34.40 9.30
C ASP A 29 2.35 35.34 8.20
N SER A 30 1.60 36.39 7.82
CA SER A 30 2.09 37.40 6.87
C SER A 30 3.18 38.32 7.43
N ALA A 31 3.26 38.53 8.75
CA ALA A 31 4.38 39.25 9.37
C ALA A 31 5.67 38.41 9.40
N THR A 32 5.56 37.08 9.44
CA THR A 32 6.72 36.19 9.50
C THR A 32 7.44 36.12 8.14
N ASP A 33 6.68 36.13 7.02
CA ASP A 33 7.24 36.17 5.66
C ASP A 33 7.87 37.52 5.29
N VAL A 34 7.35 38.64 5.82
CA VAL A 34 7.93 39.98 5.55
C VAL A 34 9.21 40.22 6.37
N LEU A 35 9.34 39.61 7.55
CA LEU A 35 10.50 39.77 8.42
C LEU A 35 11.64 38.83 8.06
N HIS A 36 11.38 37.69 7.42
CA HIS A 36 12.41 36.71 7.10
C HIS A 36 13.53 37.29 6.21
N PRO A 37 13.26 38.02 5.10
CA PRO A 37 14.29 38.66 4.28
C PRO A 37 15.12 39.69 5.07
N LEU A 38 14.48 40.46 5.96
CA LEU A 38 15.15 41.44 6.81
C LEU A 38 16.07 40.77 7.83
N ILE A 39 15.64 39.65 8.42
CA ILE A 39 16.45 38.84 9.35
C ILE A 39 17.65 38.22 8.63
N THR A 40 17.45 37.68 7.42
CA THR A 40 18.53 37.13 6.59
C THR A 40 19.56 38.20 6.22
N ILE A 41 19.11 39.37 5.76
CA ILE A 41 20.00 40.47 5.36
C ILE A 41 20.75 41.03 6.58
N THR A 42 20.09 41.25 7.71
CA THR A 42 20.75 41.75 8.94
C THR A 42 21.79 40.75 9.48
N ARG A 43 21.49 39.45 9.45
CA ARG A 43 22.44 38.38 9.82
C ARG A 43 23.64 38.35 8.87
N GLY A 44 23.42 38.46 7.57
CA GLY A 44 24.47 38.53 6.56
C GLY A 44 25.37 39.76 6.72
N LEU A 45 24.78 40.93 6.98
CA LEU A 45 25.51 42.17 7.22
C LEU A 45 26.38 42.07 8.49
N ARG A 46 25.89 41.42 9.54
CA ARG A 46 26.66 41.14 10.78
C ARG A 46 27.85 40.22 10.53
N ARG A 47 27.69 39.19 9.67
CA ARG A 47 28.77 38.28 9.27
C ARG A 47 29.84 38.97 8.41
N LEU A 48 29.43 39.82 7.46
CA LEU A 48 30.36 40.61 6.65
C LEU A 48 31.13 41.63 7.51
N ALA A 49 30.45 42.30 8.45
CA ALA A 49 31.08 43.22 9.38
C ALA A 49 32.09 42.52 10.32
N SER A 50 31.76 41.32 10.81
CA SER A 50 32.69 40.56 11.67
C SER A 50 33.90 40.04 10.90
N ALA A 51 33.73 39.58 9.66
CA ALA A 51 34.82 39.18 8.78
C ALA A 51 35.74 40.36 8.41
N GLY A 52 35.16 41.53 8.12
CA GLY A 52 35.90 42.76 7.88
C GLY A 52 36.70 43.21 9.11
N ARG A 53 36.11 43.15 10.30
CA ARG A 53 36.81 43.47 11.57
C ARG A 53 37.97 42.52 11.85
N ARG A 54 37.80 41.21 11.64
CA ARG A 54 38.88 40.22 11.81
C ARG A 54 40.03 40.51 10.84
N LYS A 55 39.74 40.65 9.54
CA LYS A 55 40.75 41.00 8.53
C LYS A 55 41.49 42.31 8.87
N TRP A 56 40.79 43.31 9.40
CA TRP A 56 41.41 44.57 9.83
C TRP A 56 42.30 44.40 11.07
N ALA A 57 41.87 43.60 12.06
CA ALA A 57 42.65 43.29 13.25
C ALA A 57 43.95 42.54 12.89
N ASP A 58 43.87 41.60 11.95
CA ASP A 58 44.98 40.78 11.46
C ASP A 58 45.92 41.54 10.49
N THR A 59 45.55 42.75 10.04
CA THR A 59 46.39 43.55 9.14
C THR A 59 47.54 44.23 9.90
N PRO A 60 48.81 44.02 9.50
CA PRO A 60 50.00 44.66 10.10
C PRO A 60 49.89 46.20 10.09
N LYS A 61 50.36 46.85 11.15
CA LYS A 61 50.18 48.31 11.36
C LYS A 61 50.73 49.16 10.20
N ASP A 62 51.81 48.70 9.57
CA ASP A 62 52.53 49.41 8.50
C ASP A 62 51.77 49.41 7.17
N LYS A 63 50.78 48.51 7.01
CA LYS A 63 49.93 48.40 5.81
C LYS A 63 48.55 49.05 5.96
N ARG A 64 48.21 49.57 7.14
CA ARG A 64 46.90 50.17 7.42
C ARG A 64 46.71 51.52 6.71
N GLY A 65 47.78 52.32 6.60
CA GLY A 65 47.75 53.63 5.91
C GLY A 65 47.44 53.52 4.41
N PRO A 66 48.21 52.74 3.64
CA PRO A 66 47.93 52.51 2.21
C PRO A 66 46.56 51.88 1.96
N LEU A 67 46.13 50.96 2.84
CA LEU A 67 44.82 50.32 2.75
C LEU A 67 43.67 51.32 2.97
N LEU A 68 43.79 52.23 3.94
CA LEU A 68 42.81 53.30 4.16
C LEU A 68 42.74 54.25 2.96
N PHE A 69 43.88 54.60 2.39
CA PHE A 69 43.94 55.45 1.21
C PHE A 69 43.27 54.79 -0.01
N LEU A 70 43.51 53.49 -0.22
CA LEU A 70 42.86 52.72 -1.26
C LEU A 70 41.33 52.67 -1.06
N VAL A 71 40.87 52.36 0.15
CA VAL A 71 39.43 52.32 0.48
C VAL A 71 38.79 53.69 0.27
N ALA A 72 39.44 54.78 0.73
CA ALA A 72 38.96 56.14 0.54
C ALA A 72 38.88 56.51 -0.96
N SER A 73 39.86 56.08 -1.76
CA SER A 73 39.87 56.29 -3.21
C SER A 73 38.73 55.56 -3.91
N VAL A 74 38.46 54.29 -3.54
CA VAL A 74 37.33 53.52 -4.07
C VAL A 74 36.00 54.15 -3.68
N VAL A 75 35.84 54.60 -2.44
CA VAL A 75 34.64 55.31 -1.97
C VAL A 75 34.43 56.60 -2.76
N LEU A 76 35.50 57.36 -3.03
CA LEU A 76 35.42 58.61 -3.81
C LEU A 76 34.98 58.34 -5.26
N VAL A 77 35.53 57.31 -5.90
CA VAL A 77 35.13 56.90 -7.26
C VAL A 77 33.66 56.48 -7.30
N VAL A 78 33.21 55.67 -6.33
CA VAL A 78 31.81 55.24 -6.23
C VAL A 78 30.86 56.41 -5.98
N ALA A 79 31.27 57.40 -5.19
CA ALA A 79 30.46 58.59 -4.90
C ALA A 79 30.30 59.52 -6.11
N LEU A 80 31.32 59.61 -6.98
CA LEU A 80 31.32 60.48 -8.15
C LEU A 80 30.74 59.82 -9.41
N ALA A 81 30.64 58.49 -9.45
CA ALA A 81 30.08 57.76 -10.58
C ALA A 81 28.54 57.89 -10.63
N PRO A 82 27.93 58.11 -11.81
CA PRO A 82 26.49 58.09 -11.95
C PRO A 82 25.95 56.70 -11.56
N TYR A 83 24.95 56.67 -10.67
CA TYR A 83 24.38 55.46 -10.06
C TYR A 83 25.34 54.65 -9.17
N GLY A 84 26.56 55.12 -8.91
CA GLY A 84 27.55 54.43 -8.09
C GLY A 84 27.07 54.09 -6.68
N PRO A 85 26.49 55.05 -5.91
CA PRO A 85 25.96 54.76 -4.58
C PRO A 85 24.81 53.75 -4.58
N LEU A 86 23.94 53.81 -5.60
CA LEU A 86 22.82 52.89 -5.76
C LEU A 86 23.31 51.46 -6.03
N LEU A 87 24.25 51.29 -6.97
CA LEU A 87 24.84 49.99 -7.29
C LEU A 87 25.63 49.42 -6.10
N ALA A 88 26.32 50.27 -5.34
CA ALA A 88 27.00 49.86 -4.11
C ALA A 88 26.00 49.34 -3.05
N ALA A 89 24.86 50.01 -2.88
CA ALA A 89 23.80 49.54 -2.00
C ALA A 89 23.19 48.21 -2.47
N ILE A 90 22.89 48.06 -3.77
CA ILE A 90 22.33 46.83 -4.34
C ILE A 90 23.31 45.65 -4.19
N THR A 91 24.58 45.86 -4.51
CA THR A 91 25.62 44.82 -4.39
C THR A 91 25.86 44.41 -2.93
N LEU A 92 25.87 45.38 -2.00
CA LEU A 92 25.96 45.08 -0.57
C LEU A 92 24.76 44.28 -0.07
N MET A 93 23.54 44.66 -0.48
CA MET A 93 22.31 43.95 -0.12
C MET A 93 22.29 42.52 -0.71
N ALA A 94 22.73 42.35 -1.95
CA ALA A 94 22.86 41.03 -2.57
C ALA A 94 23.89 40.14 -1.85
N ALA A 95 25.05 40.71 -1.49
CA ALA A 95 26.08 40.00 -0.75
C ALA A 95 25.62 39.64 0.68
N ALA A 96 24.91 40.54 1.35
CA ALA A 96 24.33 40.28 2.68
C ALA A 96 23.25 39.19 2.61
N ALA A 97 22.35 39.23 1.63
CA ALA A 97 21.36 38.18 1.42
C ALA A 97 22.02 36.81 1.14
N TRP A 98 23.08 36.77 0.31
CA TRP A 98 23.82 35.55 0.00
C TRP A 98 24.55 34.94 1.21
N GLN A 99 25.17 35.78 2.04
CA GLN A 99 25.90 35.35 3.24
C GLN A 99 24.98 35.06 4.44
N GLY A 100 23.78 35.64 4.41
CA GLY A 100 22.75 35.52 5.42
C GLY A 100 21.84 34.30 5.29
N ARG A 101 21.79 33.66 4.11
CA ARG A 101 21.10 32.37 3.95
C ARG A 101 21.68 31.38 4.95
N ASP A 102 20.81 30.67 5.66
CA ASP A 102 21.20 29.47 6.40
C ASP A 102 21.60 28.42 5.36
N ARG A 103 22.88 28.46 4.96
CA ARG A 103 23.58 27.21 4.68
C ARG A 103 23.59 26.52 6.03
N GLY A 104 22.82 25.45 6.20
CA GLY A 104 23.04 24.54 7.32
C GLY A 104 24.54 24.32 7.46
N GLU A 105 25.02 24.25 8.70
CA GLU A 105 26.39 23.77 8.92
C GLU A 105 26.55 22.51 8.07
N PRO A 106 27.64 22.39 7.28
CA PRO A 106 27.89 21.15 6.56
C PRO A 106 27.84 20.05 7.61
N GLU A 107 26.88 19.13 7.47
CA GLU A 107 26.80 17.94 8.30
C GLU A 107 28.18 17.28 8.29
N PRO A 108 28.67 16.79 9.43
CA PRO A 108 29.92 16.05 9.46
C PRO A 108 29.93 15.00 8.35
N GLU A 109 30.94 15.00 7.48
CA GLU A 109 31.18 13.93 6.50
C GLU A 109 31.61 12.68 7.26
N GLY A 110 30.66 11.99 7.89
CA GLY A 110 30.93 10.75 8.61
C GLY A 110 29.84 10.37 9.61
N PRO A 111 29.74 9.08 9.92
CA PRO A 111 28.77 8.59 10.88
C PRO A 111 29.10 9.14 12.28
N ASP A 112 28.07 9.42 13.07
CA ASP A 112 28.26 9.76 14.48
C ASP A 112 28.83 8.56 15.28
N GLU A 113 29.22 8.78 16.54
CA GLU A 113 29.78 7.71 17.39
C GLU A 113 28.84 6.51 17.55
N SER A 114 27.53 6.77 17.64
CA SER A 114 26.52 5.73 17.81
C SER A 114 26.32 4.90 16.55
N GLN A 115 26.33 5.56 15.39
CA GLN A 115 26.25 4.96 14.06
C GLN A 115 27.50 4.12 13.78
N THR A 116 28.68 4.63 14.12
CA THR A 116 29.95 3.89 14.04
C THR A 116 29.91 2.63 14.89
N GLN A 117 29.41 2.73 16.13
CA GLN A 117 29.28 1.58 17.03
C GLN A 117 28.31 0.53 16.49
N ARG A 118 27.21 0.94 15.83
CA ARG A 118 26.29 0.01 15.15
C ARG A 118 26.97 -0.74 14.01
N LEU A 119 27.72 -0.04 13.15
CA LEU A 119 28.45 -0.65 12.04
C LEU A 119 29.50 -1.64 12.56
N LYS A 120 30.28 -1.27 13.57
CA LYS A 120 31.22 -2.19 14.24
C LYS A 120 30.51 -3.43 14.80
N SER A 121 29.39 -3.24 15.49
CA SER A 121 28.61 -4.34 16.07
C SER A 121 28.00 -5.27 15.01
N LEU A 122 27.67 -4.73 13.83
CA LEU A 122 27.18 -5.49 12.69
C LEU A 122 28.32 -6.29 12.04
N TYR A 123 29.45 -5.64 11.80
CA TYR A 123 30.66 -6.26 11.25
C TYR A 123 31.10 -7.45 12.12
N GLU A 124 31.22 -7.26 13.44
CA GLU A 124 31.57 -8.34 14.39
C GLU A 124 30.59 -9.51 14.35
N ALA A 125 29.30 -9.24 14.08
CA ALA A 125 28.30 -10.29 13.98
C ALA A 125 28.37 -11.08 12.66
N LEU A 126 28.97 -10.50 11.60
CA LEU A 126 29.19 -11.16 10.31
C LEU A 126 30.47 -12.00 10.29
N VAL A 127 31.44 -11.74 11.16
CA VAL A 127 32.71 -12.48 11.24
C VAL A 127 32.51 -14.01 11.26
N PRO A 128 31.58 -14.60 12.03
CA PRO A 128 31.40 -16.06 12.04
C PRO A 128 30.92 -16.66 10.70
N TYR A 129 30.36 -15.84 9.81
CA TYR A 129 29.78 -16.28 8.54
C TYR A 129 30.68 -15.98 7.34
N PHE A 130 31.48 -14.91 7.43
CA PHE A 130 32.33 -14.41 6.35
C PHE A 130 33.84 -14.57 6.64
N SER A 131 34.24 -15.27 7.70
CA SER A 131 35.65 -15.57 7.97
C SER A 131 35.94 -17.05 7.71
N ALA A 132 37.06 -17.34 7.04
CA ALA A 132 37.64 -18.67 6.90
C ALA A 132 39.00 -18.74 7.61
N ALA A 133 39.31 -19.85 8.29
CA ALA A 133 40.55 -19.99 9.05
C ALA A 133 41.79 -20.10 8.14
N GLU A 134 41.59 -20.53 6.90
CA GLU A 134 42.61 -20.71 5.87
C GLU A 134 42.96 -19.42 5.12
N ASP A 135 42.19 -18.35 5.30
CA ASP A 135 42.44 -17.04 4.67
C ASP A 135 43.56 -16.31 5.42
N PRO A 136 44.72 -16.02 4.78
CA PRO A 136 45.83 -15.34 5.44
C PRO A 136 45.57 -13.84 5.70
N ALA A 137 44.58 -13.24 5.04
CA ALA A 137 44.24 -11.83 5.17
C ALA A 137 42.72 -11.61 5.05
N PRO A 138 41.94 -12.15 6.02
CA PRO A 138 40.49 -12.16 5.91
C PRO A 138 39.91 -10.75 5.97
N LEU A 139 38.94 -10.48 5.09
CA LEU A 139 38.17 -9.24 5.11
C LEU A 139 37.39 -9.08 6.44
N TYR A 140 37.00 -10.19 7.05
CA TYR A 140 36.31 -10.25 8.33
C TYR A 140 37.17 -10.96 9.38
N ALA A 141 37.55 -10.21 10.41
CA ALA A 141 38.22 -10.72 11.61
C ALA A 141 37.76 -9.93 12.83
N HIS A 142 37.71 -10.58 13.99
CA HIS A 142 37.40 -9.91 15.26
C HIS A 142 38.39 -8.78 15.53
N GLY A 143 37.88 -7.57 15.81
CA GLY A 143 38.67 -6.35 15.96
C GLY A 143 39.21 -5.76 14.65
N GLY A 144 38.74 -6.24 13.49
CA GLY A 144 39.15 -5.74 12.17
C GLY A 144 38.50 -4.41 11.77
N GLU A 145 38.88 -3.92 10.60
CA GLU A 145 38.45 -2.62 10.04
C GLU A 145 37.14 -2.77 9.24
N TRP A 146 36.02 -2.36 9.84
CA TRP A 146 34.69 -2.46 9.22
C TRP A 146 34.55 -1.60 7.95
N GLU A 147 35.33 -0.53 7.81
CA GLU A 147 35.28 0.43 6.71
C GLU A 147 35.56 -0.23 5.35
N LYS A 148 36.40 -1.28 5.32
CA LYS A 148 36.69 -2.04 4.10
C LYS A 148 35.54 -2.97 3.70
N ALA A 149 34.83 -3.50 4.68
CA ALA A 149 33.70 -4.39 4.50
C ALA A 149 32.43 -3.64 4.09
N PHE A 150 32.24 -2.41 4.58
CA PHE A 150 31.07 -1.57 4.31
C PHE A 150 31.44 -0.32 3.51
N PRO A 151 31.61 -0.43 2.17
CA PRO A 151 32.05 0.68 1.33
C PRO A 151 31.06 1.83 1.21
N ALA A 152 29.76 1.59 1.46
CA ALA A 152 28.72 2.61 1.42
C ALA A 152 27.66 2.34 2.48
N TYR A 153 27.22 3.40 3.15
CA TYR A 153 26.18 3.35 4.17
C TYR A 153 25.46 4.70 4.24
N GLU A 154 24.18 4.66 4.52
CA GLU A 154 23.35 5.84 4.77
C GLU A 154 22.46 5.58 5.99
N PHE A 155 22.32 6.60 6.83
CA PHE A 155 21.42 6.58 7.98
C PHE A 155 20.25 7.53 7.72
N ASP A 156 19.09 7.20 8.25
CA ASP A 156 17.95 8.10 8.23
C ASP A 156 18.01 9.14 9.37
N GLU A 157 17.02 10.02 9.41
CA GLU A 157 16.85 11.05 10.45
C GLU A 157 16.76 10.46 11.87
N THR A 158 16.46 9.17 12.01
CA THR A 158 16.40 8.46 13.30
C THR A 158 17.73 7.79 13.69
N GLY A 159 18.78 7.96 12.87
CA GLY A 159 20.09 7.34 13.05
C GLY A 159 20.09 5.82 12.81
N ARG A 160 19.08 5.29 12.09
CA ARG A 160 18.99 3.88 11.69
C ARG A 160 19.46 3.70 10.27
N CYS A 161 20.04 2.53 9.99
CA CYS A 161 20.54 2.19 8.67
C CYS A 161 19.40 2.22 7.63
N ALA A 162 19.51 3.12 6.66
CA ALA A 162 18.59 3.24 5.52
C ALA A 162 19.14 2.49 4.30
N HIS A 163 20.46 2.55 4.11
CA HIS A 163 21.16 1.86 3.03
C HIS A 163 22.50 1.34 3.53
N LEU A 164 22.89 0.13 3.14
CA LEU A 164 24.19 -0.46 3.47
C LEU A 164 24.64 -1.39 2.36
N VAL A 165 25.85 -1.16 1.85
CA VAL A 165 26.53 -2.09 0.94
C VAL A 165 27.53 -2.89 1.75
N ILE A 166 27.45 -4.21 1.65
CA ILE A 166 28.29 -5.17 2.35
C ILE A 166 29.09 -5.94 1.31
N ARG A 167 30.42 -5.91 1.40
CA ARG A 167 31.28 -6.81 0.65
C ARG A 167 31.40 -8.12 1.39
N TYR A 168 31.20 -9.24 0.72
CA TYR A 168 31.46 -10.56 1.27
C TYR A 168 32.64 -11.24 0.55
N PRO A 169 33.32 -12.20 1.19
CA PRO A 169 34.42 -12.92 0.56
C PRO A 169 33.93 -13.85 -0.55
N ALA A 170 34.73 -14.06 -1.60
CA ALA A 170 34.39 -14.91 -2.74
C ALA A 170 34.21 -16.40 -2.41
N TYR A 171 34.63 -16.85 -1.22
CA TYR A 171 34.40 -18.22 -0.74
C TYR A 171 33.07 -18.38 0.00
N PHE A 172 32.35 -17.29 0.27
CA PHE A 172 31.01 -17.39 0.84
C PHE A 172 30.08 -18.06 -0.17
N THR A 173 29.29 -19.04 0.28
CA THR A 173 28.38 -19.80 -0.59
C THR A 173 27.10 -19.03 -0.86
N ASP A 174 27.22 -17.87 -1.50
CA ASP A 174 26.06 -17.07 -1.91
C ASP A 174 25.13 -17.85 -2.85
N GLY A 175 25.59 -18.80 -3.67
CA GLY A 175 24.73 -19.68 -4.47
C GLY A 175 23.75 -20.55 -3.65
N GLU A 176 23.93 -20.69 -2.34
CA GLU A 176 23.07 -21.48 -1.46
C GLU A 176 22.00 -20.60 -0.77
N ALA A 177 20.73 -20.92 -0.99
CA ALA A 177 19.60 -20.16 -0.42
C ALA A 177 19.62 -20.12 1.12
N GLU A 178 20.05 -21.20 1.78
CA GLU A 178 20.19 -21.26 3.24
C GLU A 178 21.30 -20.34 3.77
N SER A 179 22.39 -20.18 3.01
CA SER A 179 23.47 -19.26 3.36
C SER A 179 23.02 -17.81 3.25
N ARG A 180 22.32 -17.43 2.18
CA ARG A 180 21.70 -16.09 2.06
C ARG A 180 20.72 -15.82 3.20
N ALA A 181 19.80 -16.75 3.47
CA ALA A 181 18.77 -16.60 4.49
C ALA A 181 19.34 -16.34 5.89
N ARG A 182 20.45 -17.02 6.25
CA ARG A 182 21.16 -16.80 7.52
C ARG A 182 21.69 -15.36 7.65
N ILE A 183 22.27 -14.83 6.58
CA ILE A 183 22.78 -13.46 6.55
C ILE A 183 21.62 -12.45 6.62
N GLU A 184 20.59 -12.61 5.80
CA GLU A 184 19.42 -11.71 5.79
C GLU A 184 18.73 -11.65 7.16
N GLN A 185 18.58 -12.81 7.82
CA GLN A 185 18.02 -12.89 9.18
C GLN A 185 18.88 -12.14 10.21
N LEU A 186 20.21 -12.29 10.13
CA LEU A 186 21.14 -11.57 11.00
C LEU A 186 21.06 -10.05 10.78
N LEU A 187 21.09 -9.62 9.52
CA LEU A 187 21.04 -8.22 9.14
C LEU A 187 19.74 -7.56 9.58
N HIS A 188 18.60 -8.23 9.40
CA HIS A 188 17.32 -7.76 9.92
C HIS A 188 17.34 -7.62 11.44
N ALA A 189 17.88 -8.61 12.17
CA ALA A 189 17.98 -8.55 13.62
C ALA A 189 18.85 -7.39 14.13
N LYS A 190 19.92 -7.04 13.40
CA LYS A 190 20.88 -5.99 13.78
C LYS A 190 20.51 -4.59 13.30
N SER A 191 19.77 -4.47 12.18
CA SER A 191 19.37 -3.18 11.59
C SER A 191 18.15 -2.57 12.29
N GLY A 192 17.42 -3.36 13.09
CA GLY A 192 16.32 -2.91 13.94
C GLY A 192 14.97 -3.46 13.49
N ARG A 193 14.15 -3.87 14.45
CA ARG A 193 12.82 -4.45 14.23
C ARG A 193 11.80 -3.38 13.81
N GLY A 194 10.78 -3.80 13.06
CA GLY A 194 9.65 -2.94 12.67
C GLY A 194 9.82 -2.21 11.34
N ARG A 195 10.81 -2.62 10.52
CA ARG A 195 11.00 -2.18 9.15
C ARG A 195 11.18 -3.37 8.22
N GLU A 196 10.72 -3.20 6.99
CA GLU A 196 10.99 -4.14 5.92
C GLU A 196 12.27 -3.72 5.21
N TYR A 197 13.19 -4.66 5.04
CA TYR A 197 14.44 -4.45 4.30
C TYR A 197 14.40 -5.28 3.03
N HIS A 198 14.93 -4.71 1.94
CA HIS A 198 15.22 -5.40 0.70
C HIS A 198 16.70 -5.79 0.65
N PHE A 199 16.96 -7.02 0.21
CA PHE A 199 18.30 -7.58 0.07
C PHE A 199 18.58 -7.85 -1.41
N ALA A 200 19.55 -7.16 -1.97
CA ALA A 200 20.01 -7.38 -3.35
C ALA A 200 21.42 -7.97 -3.33
N TRP A 201 21.52 -9.23 -3.72
CA TRP A 201 22.79 -9.96 -3.87
C TRP A 201 23.33 -9.75 -5.29
N ASP A 202 24.55 -9.23 -5.36
CA ASP A 202 25.39 -9.15 -6.56
C ASP A 202 26.49 -10.21 -6.45
N GLU A 203 26.17 -11.40 -6.98
CA GLU A 203 27.04 -12.58 -6.97
C GLU A 203 28.35 -12.34 -7.75
N GLU A 204 28.30 -11.56 -8.83
CA GLU A 204 29.48 -11.25 -9.64
C GLU A 204 30.42 -10.29 -8.89
N GLY A 205 29.85 -9.31 -8.19
CA GLY A 205 30.59 -8.30 -7.43
C GLY A 205 30.96 -8.70 -6.00
N ASN A 206 30.47 -9.84 -5.51
CA ASN A 206 30.49 -10.26 -4.10
C ASN A 206 29.97 -9.17 -3.15
N GLN A 207 28.82 -8.58 -3.51
CA GLN A 207 28.20 -7.48 -2.77
C GLN A 207 26.76 -7.77 -2.40
N LEU A 208 26.39 -7.43 -1.16
CA LEU A 208 25.02 -7.44 -0.67
C LEU A 208 24.60 -6.01 -0.36
N THR A 209 23.59 -5.53 -1.07
CA THR A 209 22.97 -4.24 -0.80
C THR A 209 21.72 -4.43 0.05
N VAL A 210 21.70 -3.79 1.22
CA VAL A 210 20.56 -3.74 2.15
C VAL A 210 19.91 -2.38 2.04
N THR A 211 18.61 -2.34 1.76
CA THR A 211 17.85 -1.08 1.66
C THR A 211 16.61 -1.15 2.52
N ALA A 212 16.45 -0.17 3.43
CA ALA A 212 15.23 0.00 4.20
C ALA A 212 14.11 0.48 3.27
N LEU A 213 13.00 -0.27 3.21
CA LEU A 213 11.89 0.08 2.36
C LEU A 213 10.95 1.06 3.08
N PRO A 214 10.40 2.06 2.37
CA PRO A 214 9.35 2.89 2.92
C PRO A 214 8.09 2.04 3.18
N PRO A 215 7.26 2.43 4.17
CA PRO A 215 5.97 1.78 4.36
C PRO A 215 5.09 1.98 3.12
N LEU A 216 4.38 0.94 2.69
CA LEU A 216 3.40 1.12 1.60
C LEU A 216 2.21 1.94 2.13
N PRO A 217 1.55 2.75 1.29
CA PRO A 217 0.43 3.60 1.68
C PRO A 217 -0.79 2.81 2.18
N THR A 218 -1.19 3.01 3.44
CA THR A 218 -2.34 2.33 4.09
C THR A 218 -3.67 3.06 3.94
N ASP A 219 -3.64 4.24 3.34
CA ASP A 219 -4.71 5.23 3.19
C ASP A 219 -5.43 5.13 1.83
N ILE A 220 -5.30 3.98 1.16
CA ILE A 220 -5.99 3.72 -0.11
C ILE A 220 -7.36 3.15 0.19
N ALA A 221 -8.40 3.97 0.07
CA ALA A 221 -9.79 3.54 0.18
C ALA A 221 -10.28 2.84 -1.10
N ALA A 222 -11.40 2.13 -0.97
CA ALA A 222 -12.15 1.56 -2.08
C ALA A 222 -12.50 2.66 -3.11
N GLN A 223 -12.16 2.42 -4.37
CA GLN A 223 -12.50 3.32 -5.46
C GLN A 223 -12.54 2.55 -6.78
N ARG A 224 -12.96 3.22 -7.87
CA ARG A 224 -12.86 2.64 -9.21
C ARG A 224 -11.41 2.69 -9.67
N PHE A 225 -10.81 1.52 -9.84
CA PHE A 225 -9.47 1.41 -10.40
C PHE A 225 -9.53 1.33 -11.94
N VAL A 226 -8.74 2.14 -12.63
CA VAL A 226 -8.71 2.17 -14.09
C VAL A 226 -7.73 1.10 -14.61
N THR A 227 -8.26 -0.07 -14.95
CA THR A 227 -7.47 -1.22 -15.44
C THR A 227 -7.81 -1.59 -16.89
N ALA A 228 -7.00 -2.44 -17.52
CA ALA A 228 -7.35 -3.00 -18.82
C ALA A 228 -8.43 -4.10 -18.67
N PRO A 229 -9.15 -4.46 -19.74
CA PRO A 229 -10.12 -5.56 -19.67
C PRO A 229 -9.50 -6.87 -19.18
N GLY A 230 -10.13 -7.49 -18.17
CA GLY A 230 -9.63 -8.73 -17.55
C GLY A 230 -8.50 -8.52 -16.53
N GLU A 231 -8.25 -7.28 -16.09
CA GLU A 231 -7.31 -6.96 -15.02
C GLU A 231 -8.07 -6.54 -13.75
N THR A 232 -7.74 -7.19 -12.63
CA THR A 232 -8.26 -6.89 -11.29
C THR A 232 -7.11 -6.45 -10.39
N VAL A 233 -7.29 -5.36 -9.66
CA VAL A 233 -6.30 -4.86 -8.70
C VAL A 233 -6.44 -5.64 -7.39
N LEU A 234 -5.36 -6.31 -6.98
CA LEU A 234 -5.27 -6.95 -5.66
C LEU A 234 -4.84 -5.94 -4.58
N GLY A 235 -4.04 -4.95 -4.97
CA GLY A 235 -3.54 -3.91 -4.08
C GLY A 235 -2.37 -3.16 -4.71
N PHE A 236 -1.53 -2.57 -3.87
CA PHE A 236 -0.45 -1.68 -4.28
C PHE A 236 0.89 -2.10 -3.68
N THR A 237 1.98 -1.80 -4.39
CA THR A 237 3.33 -2.27 -4.08
C THR A 237 4.38 -1.16 -4.30
N ASP A 238 5.65 -1.51 -4.14
CA ASP A 238 6.77 -0.60 -4.29
C ASP A 238 6.98 -0.15 -5.74
N PRO A 239 7.41 1.10 -5.97
CA PRO A 239 7.70 1.61 -7.32
C PRO A 239 8.81 0.84 -8.04
N SER A 240 9.74 0.24 -7.31
CA SER A 240 10.83 -0.56 -7.90
C SER A 240 10.37 -1.92 -8.42
N GLN A 241 9.20 -2.41 -8.00
CA GLN A 241 8.73 -3.77 -8.27
C GLN A 241 7.89 -3.88 -9.55
N VAL A 242 7.27 -2.79 -9.98
CA VAL A 242 6.42 -2.76 -11.17
C VAL A 242 6.61 -1.45 -11.96
N GLN A 243 6.57 -1.55 -13.28
CA GLN A 243 6.82 -0.39 -14.16
C GLN A 243 5.58 0.50 -14.40
N ARG A 244 4.39 -0.04 -14.16
CA ARG A 244 3.12 0.66 -14.38
C ARG A 244 2.65 1.28 -13.07
N THR A 245 2.03 2.45 -13.15
CA THR A 245 1.28 3.06 -12.04
C THR A 245 -0.22 3.17 -12.37
N LEU A 246 -1.05 3.27 -11.34
CA LEU A 246 -2.47 3.63 -11.47
C LEU A 246 -2.76 4.95 -10.77
N PRO A 247 -3.57 5.82 -11.39
CA PRO A 247 -4.03 7.03 -10.75
C PRO A 247 -5.04 6.70 -9.66
N LEU A 248 -4.77 7.14 -8.43
CA LEU A 248 -5.65 7.02 -7.29
C LEU A 248 -6.12 8.40 -6.83
N THR A 249 -7.36 8.45 -6.37
CA THR A 249 -7.93 9.60 -5.68
C THR A 249 -7.71 9.43 -4.19
N HIS A 250 -7.21 10.47 -3.53
CA HIS A 250 -7.03 10.53 -2.08
C HIS A 250 -7.52 11.91 -1.59
N GLY A 251 -8.77 11.98 -1.15
CA GLY A 251 -9.44 13.27 -0.90
C GLY A 251 -9.53 14.09 -2.20
N GLU A 252 -8.99 15.31 -2.20
CA GLU A 252 -8.90 16.16 -3.40
C GLU A 252 -7.63 15.92 -4.22
N GLU A 253 -6.68 15.14 -3.70
CA GLU A 253 -5.41 14.88 -4.36
C GLU A 253 -5.46 13.65 -5.26
N ARG A 254 -4.66 13.68 -6.32
CA ARG A 254 -4.45 12.53 -7.22
C ARG A 254 -2.99 12.09 -7.14
N ARG A 255 -2.78 10.80 -6.92
CA ARG A 255 -1.44 10.20 -6.84
C ARG A 255 -1.35 8.95 -7.70
N ASP A 256 -0.21 8.77 -8.36
CA ASP A 256 0.05 7.57 -9.14
C ASP A 256 0.77 6.54 -8.27
N VAL A 257 0.17 5.35 -8.12
CA VAL A 257 0.67 4.30 -7.23
C VAL A 257 0.87 2.99 -7.99
N PRO A 258 1.98 2.27 -7.78
CA PRO A 258 2.26 1.00 -8.46
C PRO A 258 1.28 -0.11 -8.02
N PRO A 259 0.49 -0.72 -8.93
CA PRO A 259 -0.49 -1.74 -8.58
C PRO A 259 0.09 -3.16 -8.62
N VAL A 260 -0.49 -4.06 -7.84
CA VAL A 260 -0.43 -5.50 -8.05
C VAL A 260 -1.68 -5.91 -8.81
N VAL A 261 -1.50 -6.21 -10.10
CA VAL A 261 -2.60 -6.52 -11.02
C VAL A 261 -2.66 -8.02 -11.29
N TRP A 262 -3.81 -8.61 -11.02
CA TRP A 262 -4.13 -9.99 -11.36
C TRP A 262 -4.95 -10.05 -12.65
N ARG A 263 -4.48 -10.85 -13.61
CA ARG A 263 -5.16 -11.06 -14.89
C ARG A 263 -6.08 -12.27 -14.82
N THR A 264 -7.32 -12.12 -15.27
CA THR A 264 -8.33 -13.18 -15.29
C THR A 264 -8.86 -13.42 -16.71
N GLY A 265 -9.85 -14.31 -16.83
CA GLY A 265 -10.48 -14.68 -18.09
C GLY A 265 -9.71 -15.75 -18.90
N ILE A 266 -10.21 -16.03 -20.10
CA ILE A 266 -9.85 -17.22 -20.91
C ILE A 266 -8.36 -17.26 -21.30
N ARG A 267 -7.70 -16.10 -21.36
CA ARG A 267 -6.27 -15.98 -21.70
C ARG A 267 -5.34 -15.99 -20.48
N SER A 268 -5.86 -15.93 -19.26
CA SER A 268 -5.04 -15.94 -18.05
C SER A 268 -4.41 -17.32 -17.83
N THR A 269 -3.14 -17.33 -17.42
CA THR A 269 -2.48 -18.55 -16.95
C THR A 269 -2.88 -18.89 -15.52
N GLU A 270 -3.25 -17.88 -14.72
CA GLU A 270 -3.60 -18.01 -13.31
C GLU A 270 -5.03 -17.50 -13.05
N PRO A 271 -6.07 -18.27 -13.46
CA PRO A 271 -7.46 -17.82 -13.47
C PRO A 271 -8.15 -17.85 -12.09
N HIS A 272 -7.52 -18.46 -11.08
CA HIS A 272 -8.07 -18.63 -9.73
C HIS A 272 -7.07 -18.12 -8.67
N LEU A 273 -7.59 -17.64 -7.55
CA LEU A 273 -6.84 -16.98 -6.49
C LEU A 273 -7.06 -17.68 -5.14
N LEU A 274 -5.97 -17.86 -4.39
CA LEU A 274 -6.01 -18.23 -2.97
C LEU A 274 -5.53 -17.05 -2.13
N VAL A 275 -6.30 -16.70 -1.10
CA VAL A 275 -5.96 -15.69 -0.11
C VAL A 275 -5.85 -16.38 1.24
N VAL A 276 -4.72 -16.25 1.92
CA VAL A 276 -4.52 -16.78 3.27
C VAL A 276 -4.21 -15.64 4.23
N GLY A 277 -4.78 -15.65 5.42
CA GLY A 277 -4.43 -14.66 6.43
C GLY A 277 -4.90 -15.03 7.83
N GLN A 278 -4.38 -14.32 8.83
CA GLN A 278 -4.90 -14.40 10.20
C GLN A 278 -6.21 -13.60 10.33
N PRO A 279 -7.06 -13.89 11.33
CA PRO A 279 -8.21 -13.02 11.64
C PRO A 279 -7.80 -11.54 11.75
N GLY A 280 -8.59 -10.64 11.17
CA GLY A 280 -8.29 -9.19 11.18
C GLY A 280 -7.19 -8.75 10.21
N SER A 281 -6.59 -9.66 9.43
CA SER A 281 -5.57 -9.30 8.42
C SER A 281 -6.13 -8.58 7.19
N GLY A 282 -7.45 -8.57 6.99
CA GLY A 282 -8.11 -7.90 5.86
C GLY A 282 -8.44 -8.81 4.66
N THR A 283 -8.52 -10.13 4.85
CA THR A 283 -8.94 -11.08 3.78
C THR A 283 -10.31 -10.77 3.22
N SER A 284 -11.33 -10.57 4.07
CA SER A 284 -12.70 -10.24 3.63
C SER A 284 -12.76 -8.87 2.95
N THR A 285 -11.90 -7.93 3.35
CA THR A 285 -11.70 -6.65 2.66
C THR A 285 -11.12 -6.81 1.26
N LEU A 286 -10.15 -7.70 1.06
CA LEU A 286 -9.66 -8.03 -0.27
C LEU A 286 -10.76 -8.66 -1.14
N LEU A 287 -11.52 -9.62 -0.59
CA LEU A 287 -12.61 -10.27 -1.33
C LEU A 287 -13.71 -9.28 -1.72
N ARG A 288 -14.12 -8.38 -0.81
CA ARG A 288 -15.06 -7.27 -1.12
C ARG A 288 -14.51 -6.36 -2.21
N SER A 289 -13.23 -5.98 -2.14
CA SER A 289 -12.58 -5.15 -3.18
C SER A 289 -12.61 -5.82 -4.55
N ILE A 290 -12.36 -7.13 -4.61
CA ILE A 290 -12.44 -7.91 -5.85
C ILE A 290 -13.90 -8.02 -6.33
N ALA A 291 -14.86 -8.28 -5.43
CA ALA A 291 -16.28 -8.35 -5.78
C ALA A 291 -16.78 -7.05 -6.42
N LEU A 292 -16.45 -5.89 -5.84
CA LEU A 292 -16.85 -4.58 -6.37
C LEU A 292 -16.21 -4.29 -7.74
N GLN A 293 -14.99 -4.79 -8.00
CA GLN A 293 -14.37 -4.71 -9.32
C GLN A 293 -15.07 -5.64 -10.31
N ALA A 294 -15.35 -6.87 -9.92
CA ALA A 294 -16.00 -7.89 -10.76
C ALA A 294 -17.43 -7.49 -11.17
N LEU A 295 -18.21 -6.92 -10.26
CA LEU A 295 -19.61 -6.52 -10.50
C LEU A 295 -19.78 -5.45 -11.59
N GLN A 296 -18.69 -4.76 -11.99
CA GLN A 296 -18.75 -3.80 -13.09
C GLN A 296 -18.98 -4.45 -14.45
N TYR A 297 -18.64 -5.75 -14.60
CA TYR A 297 -18.68 -6.44 -15.88
C TYR A 297 -19.05 -7.92 -15.77
N GLY A 298 -19.31 -8.44 -14.58
CA GLY A 298 -19.53 -9.86 -14.31
C GLY A 298 -20.66 -10.11 -13.31
N ASP A 299 -20.82 -11.39 -12.99
CA ASP A 299 -21.73 -11.87 -11.96
C ASP A 299 -20.93 -12.47 -10.80
N VAL A 300 -21.41 -12.29 -9.57
CA VAL A 300 -20.72 -12.72 -8.35
C VAL A 300 -21.62 -13.67 -7.54
N LEU A 301 -21.06 -14.82 -7.18
CA LEU A 301 -21.58 -15.73 -6.16
C LEU A 301 -20.65 -15.68 -4.96
N VAL A 302 -21.21 -15.40 -3.77
CA VAL A 302 -20.44 -15.39 -2.52
C VAL A 302 -20.88 -16.53 -1.62
N VAL A 303 -19.90 -17.24 -1.05
CA VAL A 303 -20.06 -18.23 0.00
C VAL A 303 -19.25 -17.76 1.20
N GLU A 304 -19.88 -17.60 2.35
CA GLU A 304 -19.28 -17.16 3.60
C GLU A 304 -19.42 -18.26 4.66
N GLY A 305 -18.37 -19.06 4.85
CA GLY A 305 -18.30 -20.05 5.92
C GLY A 305 -18.16 -19.44 7.31
N GLY A 306 -17.86 -18.13 7.37
CA GLY A 306 -17.65 -17.45 8.63
C GLY A 306 -18.91 -17.10 9.42
N GLY A 307 -20.06 -17.01 8.76
CA GLY A 307 -21.33 -16.65 9.39
C GLY A 307 -21.36 -15.26 10.04
N THR A 308 -20.45 -14.37 9.66
CA THR A 308 -20.28 -13.04 10.26
C THR A 308 -21.10 -11.96 9.54
N GLY A 309 -21.58 -12.24 8.32
CA GLY A 309 -22.35 -11.29 7.52
C GLY A 309 -21.48 -10.28 6.79
N GLU A 310 -20.18 -10.56 6.61
CA GLU A 310 -19.17 -9.67 6.03
C GLU A 310 -19.50 -9.20 4.61
N TYR A 311 -20.41 -9.89 3.94
CA TYR A 311 -20.84 -9.65 2.57
C TYR A 311 -22.30 -9.22 2.44
N ALA A 312 -23.00 -8.93 3.55
CA ALA A 312 -24.42 -8.55 3.54
C ALA A 312 -24.72 -7.30 2.69
N CYS A 313 -23.74 -6.41 2.51
CA CYS A 313 -23.86 -5.23 1.64
C CYS A 313 -24.07 -5.56 0.15
N LEU A 314 -23.71 -6.77 -0.29
CA LEU A 314 -23.85 -7.27 -1.65
C LEU A 314 -25.22 -7.90 -1.93
N THR A 315 -25.98 -8.28 -0.91
CA THR A 315 -27.27 -8.97 -1.07
C THR A 315 -28.28 -8.12 -1.85
N GLY A 316 -28.89 -8.70 -2.88
CA GLY A 316 -29.91 -8.06 -3.72
C GLY A 316 -29.36 -6.95 -4.63
N ARG A 317 -28.05 -6.92 -4.88
CA ARG A 317 -27.41 -6.00 -5.83
C ARG A 317 -27.38 -6.60 -7.23
N ASP A 318 -27.46 -5.73 -8.24
CA ASP A 318 -27.34 -6.16 -9.64
C ASP A 318 -26.00 -6.89 -9.87
N GLY A 319 -26.05 -8.01 -10.59
CA GLY A 319 -24.91 -8.91 -10.80
C GLY A 319 -24.55 -9.82 -9.60
N VAL A 320 -25.19 -9.69 -8.43
CA VAL A 320 -24.96 -10.63 -7.31
C VAL A 320 -25.99 -11.76 -7.37
N LEU A 321 -25.52 -12.98 -7.64
CA LEU A 321 -26.37 -14.16 -7.80
C LEU A 321 -26.88 -14.68 -6.45
N ALA A 322 -25.99 -14.80 -5.48
CA ALA A 322 -26.32 -15.17 -4.10
C ALA A 322 -25.19 -14.78 -3.14
N VAL A 323 -25.56 -14.61 -1.87
CA VAL A 323 -24.65 -14.51 -0.73
C VAL A 323 -25.07 -15.57 0.27
N GLU A 324 -24.32 -16.67 0.32
CA GLU A 324 -24.68 -17.87 1.08
C GLU A 324 -23.84 -18.00 2.34
N CYS A 325 -24.48 -18.02 3.51
CA CYS A 325 -23.81 -18.24 4.80
C CYS A 325 -24.14 -19.62 5.41
N ALA A 326 -25.17 -20.30 4.91
CA ALA A 326 -25.64 -21.58 5.43
C ALA A 326 -25.16 -22.75 4.56
N LEU A 327 -24.95 -23.92 5.18
CA LEU A 327 -24.46 -25.11 4.48
C LEU A 327 -25.37 -25.52 3.32
N ALA A 328 -26.70 -25.53 3.52
CA ALA A 328 -27.64 -25.97 2.49
C ALA A 328 -27.61 -25.08 1.25
N GLY A 329 -27.64 -23.76 1.44
CA GLY A 329 -27.54 -22.80 0.33
C GLY A 329 -26.17 -22.79 -0.33
N THR A 330 -25.11 -22.97 0.46
CA THR A 330 -23.74 -23.15 -0.06
C THR A 330 -23.62 -24.36 -0.98
N VAL A 331 -24.12 -25.52 -0.55
CA VAL A 331 -24.10 -26.74 -1.38
C VAL A 331 -24.90 -26.53 -2.66
N ALA A 332 -26.12 -26.01 -2.58
CA ALA A 332 -26.97 -25.77 -3.74
C ALA A 332 -26.32 -24.78 -4.73
N SER A 333 -25.75 -23.68 -4.23
CA SER A 333 -25.11 -22.66 -5.06
C SER A 333 -23.82 -23.16 -5.72
N LEU A 334 -23.01 -23.97 -5.03
CA LEU A 334 -21.81 -24.56 -5.63
C LEU A 334 -22.12 -25.71 -6.59
N GLU A 335 -23.19 -26.48 -6.37
CA GLU A 335 -23.70 -27.44 -7.34
C GLU A 335 -24.16 -26.73 -8.62
N TRP A 336 -24.93 -25.65 -8.48
CA TRP A 336 -25.32 -24.81 -9.61
C TRP A 336 -24.09 -24.25 -10.33
N ALA A 337 -23.10 -23.74 -9.62
CA ALA A 337 -21.90 -23.16 -10.23
C ALA A 337 -21.06 -24.20 -11.00
N ALA A 338 -20.99 -25.43 -10.50
CA ALA A 338 -20.36 -26.54 -11.22
C ALA A 338 -21.12 -26.88 -12.51
N ALA A 339 -22.45 -27.03 -12.43
CA ALA A 339 -23.29 -27.29 -13.60
C ALA A 339 -23.24 -26.14 -14.63
N GLU A 340 -23.22 -24.89 -14.16
CA GLU A 340 -23.09 -23.71 -15.03
C GLU A 340 -21.74 -23.67 -15.72
N THR A 341 -20.66 -24.04 -15.03
CA THR A 341 -19.33 -24.18 -15.64
C THR A 341 -19.36 -25.21 -16.78
N GLU A 342 -19.94 -26.39 -16.56
CA GLU A 342 -20.05 -27.43 -17.59
C GLU A 342 -20.90 -26.98 -18.78
N ARG A 343 -22.05 -26.34 -18.50
CA ARG A 343 -22.94 -25.78 -19.52
C ARG A 343 -22.19 -24.79 -20.41
N ARG A 344 -21.43 -23.85 -19.82
CA ARG A 344 -20.62 -22.87 -20.56
C ARG A 344 -19.55 -23.52 -21.41
N LEU A 345 -18.88 -24.56 -20.93
CA LEU A 345 -17.88 -25.31 -21.73
C LEU A 345 -18.50 -25.96 -22.96
N ILE A 346 -19.64 -26.63 -22.78
CA ILE A 346 -20.36 -27.30 -23.86
C ILE A 346 -20.81 -26.27 -24.90
N ALA A 347 -21.40 -25.14 -24.44
CA ALA A 347 -21.84 -24.06 -25.31
C ALA A 347 -20.68 -23.44 -26.10
N ALA A 348 -19.58 -23.10 -25.43
CA ALA A 348 -18.39 -22.54 -26.07
C ALA A 348 -17.75 -23.51 -27.08
N ASN A 349 -17.73 -24.82 -26.77
CA ASN A 349 -17.22 -25.82 -27.70
C ASN A 349 -18.11 -25.97 -28.94
N ARG A 350 -19.44 -26.01 -28.77
CA ARG A 350 -20.39 -26.05 -29.89
C ARG A 350 -20.26 -24.82 -30.79
N ALA A 351 -20.21 -23.62 -30.21
CA ALA A 351 -20.02 -22.38 -30.96
C ALA A 351 -18.71 -22.41 -31.76
N ARG A 352 -17.61 -22.84 -31.14
CA ARG A 352 -16.30 -23.00 -31.82
C ARG A 352 -16.35 -23.99 -32.98
N GLN A 353 -17.05 -25.11 -32.82
CA GLN A 353 -17.22 -26.11 -33.88
C GLN A 353 -18.06 -25.59 -35.05
N ALA A 354 -19.05 -24.73 -34.77
CA ALA A 354 -19.88 -24.07 -35.76
C ALA A 354 -19.20 -22.85 -36.43
N GLY A 355 -18.09 -22.36 -35.88
CA GLY A 355 -17.43 -21.12 -36.32
C GLY A 355 -18.11 -19.85 -35.81
N ASP A 356 -19.01 -19.98 -34.83
CA ASP A 356 -19.79 -18.88 -34.24
C ASP A 356 -19.13 -18.33 -32.96
N PRO A 357 -19.41 -17.06 -32.60
CA PRO A 357 -19.01 -16.55 -31.31
C PRO A 357 -19.77 -17.24 -30.17
N PRO A 358 -19.22 -17.32 -28.95
CA PRO A 358 -19.92 -17.90 -27.80
C PRO A 358 -21.26 -17.20 -27.55
N PRO A 359 -22.29 -17.91 -27.05
CA PRO A 359 -23.58 -17.31 -26.69
C PRO A 359 -23.42 -16.16 -25.70
N GLU A 360 -24.23 -15.10 -25.82
CA GLU A 360 -24.11 -13.87 -25.01
C GLU A 360 -24.16 -14.15 -23.50
N ASP A 361 -25.02 -15.07 -23.07
CA ASP A 361 -25.19 -15.49 -21.67
C ASP A 361 -23.94 -16.17 -21.08
N THR A 362 -23.01 -16.62 -21.92
CA THR A 362 -21.74 -17.24 -21.51
C THR A 362 -20.56 -16.26 -21.53
N ARG A 363 -20.75 -15.05 -22.08
CA ARG A 363 -19.67 -14.06 -22.20
C ARG A 363 -19.45 -13.26 -20.92
N ARG A 364 -20.48 -13.12 -20.09
CA ARG A 364 -20.37 -12.43 -18.80
C ARG A 364 -19.60 -13.32 -17.79
N PRO A 365 -18.46 -12.87 -17.24
CA PRO A 365 -17.65 -13.69 -16.33
C PRO A 365 -18.39 -13.96 -15.03
N LEU A 366 -18.32 -15.21 -14.56
CA LEU A 366 -18.83 -15.63 -13.26
C LEU A 366 -17.69 -15.67 -12.25
N TRP A 367 -17.86 -14.99 -11.13
CA TRP A 367 -16.90 -14.94 -10.03
C TRP A 367 -17.46 -15.65 -8.81
N ILE A 368 -16.76 -16.67 -8.33
CA ILE A 368 -17.14 -17.47 -7.18
C ILE A 368 -16.18 -17.13 -6.04
N LEU A 369 -16.65 -16.40 -5.04
CA LEU A 369 -15.88 -16.01 -3.86
C LEU A 369 -16.27 -16.92 -2.70
N VAL A 370 -15.30 -17.63 -2.14
CA VAL A 370 -15.52 -18.61 -1.08
C VAL A 370 -14.63 -18.24 0.09
N ASP A 371 -15.22 -17.68 1.14
CA ASP A 371 -14.53 -17.26 2.35
C ASP A 371 -14.69 -18.31 3.45
N ARG A 372 -13.56 -18.86 3.92
CA ARG A 372 -13.47 -19.92 4.94
C ARG A 372 -14.26 -21.19 4.62
N PRO A 373 -14.02 -21.86 3.47
CA PRO A 373 -14.76 -23.08 3.12
C PRO A 373 -14.55 -24.23 4.11
N SER A 374 -13.39 -24.29 4.78
CA SER A 374 -13.09 -25.34 5.76
C SER A 374 -14.08 -25.36 6.94
N ALA A 375 -14.69 -24.21 7.26
CA ALA A 375 -15.70 -24.09 8.32
C ALA A 375 -16.94 -24.96 8.07
N PHE A 376 -17.23 -25.30 6.82
CA PHE A 376 -18.37 -26.16 6.48
C PHE A 376 -18.08 -27.65 6.60
N ALA A 377 -16.81 -28.09 6.65
CA ALA A 377 -16.49 -29.51 6.63
C ALA A 377 -17.07 -30.29 7.83
N PRO A 378 -16.96 -29.80 9.09
CA PRO A 378 -17.60 -30.46 10.22
C PRO A 378 -19.13 -30.49 10.13
N LEU A 379 -19.73 -29.40 9.62
CA LEU A 379 -21.18 -29.30 9.44
C LEU A 379 -21.69 -30.28 8.38
N ALA A 380 -20.99 -30.37 7.26
CA ALA A 380 -21.31 -31.32 6.18
C ALA A 380 -21.22 -32.76 6.67
N ALA A 381 -20.17 -33.10 7.43
CA ALA A 381 -20.01 -34.43 8.01
C ALA A 381 -21.14 -34.78 8.99
N ALA A 382 -21.55 -33.84 9.84
CA ALA A 382 -22.65 -34.04 10.79
C ALA A 382 -24.01 -34.26 10.09
N ASP A 383 -24.26 -33.53 9.00
CA ASP A 383 -25.52 -33.61 8.24
C ASP A 383 -25.52 -34.73 7.18
N GLY A 384 -24.44 -35.51 7.06
CA GLY A 384 -24.28 -36.51 6.00
C GLY A 384 -24.30 -35.91 4.60
N ARG A 385 -23.94 -34.63 4.48
CA ARG A 385 -23.90 -33.87 3.22
C ARG A 385 -22.50 -33.89 2.62
N LYS A 386 -22.46 -33.60 1.32
CA LYS A 386 -21.22 -33.43 0.57
C LYS A 386 -20.46 -32.20 1.09
N ASP A 387 -19.16 -32.34 1.29
CA ASP A 387 -18.27 -31.21 1.58
C ASP A 387 -18.33 -30.19 0.43
N PRO A 388 -18.72 -28.92 0.70
CA PRO A 388 -18.74 -27.85 -0.30
C PRO A 388 -17.45 -27.73 -1.11
N GLN A 389 -16.29 -27.99 -0.52
CA GLN A 389 -15.00 -27.90 -1.23
C GLN A 389 -14.91 -28.85 -2.42
N SER A 390 -15.52 -30.03 -2.33
CA SER A 390 -15.50 -31.01 -3.41
C SER A 390 -16.28 -30.55 -4.66
N LEU A 391 -17.19 -29.58 -4.51
CA LEU A 391 -17.94 -28.98 -5.62
C LEU A 391 -17.10 -27.95 -6.40
N LEU A 392 -16.00 -27.46 -5.82
CA LEU A 392 -15.10 -26.52 -6.50
C LEU A 392 -14.22 -27.18 -7.56
N GLN A 393 -14.15 -28.51 -7.61
CA GLN A 393 -13.31 -29.26 -8.55
C GLN A 393 -13.53 -28.86 -10.01
N VAL A 394 -14.79 -28.76 -10.44
CA VAL A 394 -15.17 -28.41 -11.81
C VAL A 394 -14.85 -26.95 -12.15
N PRO A 395 -15.32 -25.95 -11.37
CA PRO A 395 -15.01 -24.55 -11.66
C PRO A 395 -13.50 -24.24 -11.54
N LEU A 396 -12.75 -24.91 -10.67
CA LEU A 396 -11.29 -24.73 -10.59
C LEU A 396 -10.52 -25.36 -11.76
N ARG A 397 -10.97 -26.53 -12.25
CA ARG A 397 -10.28 -27.23 -13.33
C ARG A 397 -10.60 -26.65 -14.71
N HIS A 398 -11.85 -26.22 -14.89
CA HIS A 398 -12.36 -25.84 -16.20
C HIS A 398 -12.82 -24.37 -16.30
N GLY A 399 -12.81 -23.63 -15.18
CA GLY A 399 -13.37 -22.29 -15.11
C GLY A 399 -12.74 -21.32 -16.09
N ARG A 400 -11.42 -21.38 -16.31
CA ARG A 400 -10.75 -20.57 -17.33
C ARG A 400 -11.42 -20.63 -18.70
N ALA A 401 -11.74 -21.84 -19.19
CA ALA A 401 -12.36 -22.03 -20.50
C ALA A 401 -13.85 -21.67 -20.50
N ALA A 402 -14.49 -21.72 -19.32
CA ALA A 402 -15.89 -21.36 -19.09
C ALA A 402 -16.10 -19.89 -18.70
N ASN A 403 -15.05 -19.07 -18.65
CA ASN A 403 -15.08 -17.70 -18.10
C ASN A 403 -15.62 -17.64 -16.65
N VAL A 404 -15.20 -18.61 -15.83
CA VAL A 404 -15.48 -18.72 -14.40
C VAL A 404 -14.17 -18.55 -13.62
N THR A 405 -14.16 -17.61 -12.68
CA THR A 405 -13.05 -17.35 -11.77
C THR A 405 -13.46 -17.74 -10.35
N VAL A 406 -12.53 -18.36 -9.62
CA VAL A 406 -12.76 -18.84 -8.25
C VAL A 406 -11.72 -18.18 -7.36
N ILE A 407 -12.17 -17.59 -6.27
CA ILE A 407 -11.34 -16.99 -5.24
C ILE A 407 -11.67 -17.69 -3.94
N VAL A 408 -10.67 -18.27 -3.30
CA VAL A 408 -10.81 -18.91 -1.99
C VAL A 408 -10.03 -18.10 -0.98
N ALA A 409 -10.69 -17.68 0.09
CA ALA A 409 -10.02 -17.13 1.27
C ALA A 409 -10.04 -18.17 2.40
N GLU A 410 -8.92 -18.32 3.08
CA GLU A 410 -8.80 -19.23 4.23
C GLU A 410 -7.93 -18.63 5.33
N GLN A 411 -8.12 -19.12 6.54
CA GLN A 411 -7.28 -18.79 7.68
C GLN A 411 -6.02 -19.66 7.70
N PHE A 412 -4.90 -19.10 8.14
CA PHE A 412 -3.64 -19.85 8.26
C PHE A 412 -3.81 -21.17 9.02
N ASP A 413 -4.52 -21.14 10.14
CA ASP A 413 -4.72 -22.30 11.02
C ASP A 413 -5.59 -23.41 10.39
N SER A 414 -6.31 -23.09 9.30
CA SER A 414 -7.18 -24.01 8.58
C SER A 414 -6.74 -24.27 7.13
N ALA A 415 -5.59 -23.72 6.71
CA ALA A 415 -5.10 -23.83 5.34
C ALA A 415 -4.81 -25.28 4.92
N ASP A 416 -4.41 -26.14 5.86
CA ASP A 416 -4.16 -27.57 5.60
C ASP A 416 -5.45 -28.36 5.30
N ALA A 417 -6.60 -27.86 5.77
CA ALA A 417 -7.92 -28.45 5.51
C ALA A 417 -8.47 -28.11 4.11
N LEU A 418 -7.77 -27.29 3.32
CA LEU A 418 -8.14 -27.03 1.94
C LEU A 418 -8.05 -28.30 1.09
N SER A 419 -8.94 -28.47 0.13
CA SER A 419 -8.88 -29.62 -0.77
C SER A 419 -7.74 -29.49 -1.80
N ASP A 420 -7.26 -30.63 -2.32
CA ASP A 420 -6.22 -30.66 -3.35
C ASP A 420 -6.54 -29.81 -4.59
N PRO A 421 -7.79 -29.80 -5.12
CA PRO A 421 -8.15 -28.97 -6.25
C PRO A 421 -7.94 -27.48 -5.97
N VAL A 422 -8.28 -27.02 -4.77
CA VAL A 422 -8.03 -25.62 -4.35
C VAL A 422 -6.53 -25.37 -4.40
N ARG A 423 -5.72 -26.16 -3.70
CA ARG A 423 -4.26 -25.97 -3.64
C ARG A 423 -3.58 -25.99 -5.02
N GLN A 424 -3.99 -26.90 -5.90
CA GLN A 424 -3.34 -27.12 -7.20
C GLN A 424 -3.74 -26.09 -8.27
N HIS A 425 -4.98 -25.59 -8.24
CA HIS A 425 -5.53 -24.71 -9.27
C HIS A 425 -5.54 -23.22 -8.88
N THR A 426 -5.30 -22.88 -7.62
CA THR A 426 -5.12 -21.49 -7.15
C THR A 426 -3.64 -21.09 -7.12
N ARG A 427 -3.12 -20.81 -8.32
CA ARG A 427 -1.71 -20.47 -8.53
C ARG A 427 -1.41 -18.98 -8.37
N ALA A 428 -2.42 -18.12 -8.48
CA ALA A 428 -2.33 -16.78 -7.91
C ALA A 428 -2.57 -16.90 -6.40
N ARG A 429 -1.67 -16.35 -5.59
CA ARG A 429 -1.70 -16.49 -4.13
C ARG A 429 -1.40 -15.18 -3.44
N VAL A 430 -2.14 -14.90 -2.39
CA VAL A 430 -1.98 -13.73 -1.52
C VAL A 430 -1.91 -14.21 -0.08
N VAL A 431 -0.96 -13.66 0.67
CA VAL A 431 -0.90 -13.83 2.13
C VAL A 431 -1.07 -12.45 2.76
N LEU A 432 -1.98 -12.32 3.72
CA LEU A 432 -2.21 -11.09 4.48
C LEU A 432 -1.93 -11.28 5.97
N GLY A 433 -1.43 -10.23 6.60
CA GLY A 433 -1.11 -10.23 8.02
C GLY A 433 0.30 -10.73 8.35
N PRO A 434 0.64 -10.81 9.65
CA PRO A 434 1.94 -11.31 10.10
C PRO A 434 2.12 -12.78 9.72
N ALA A 435 3.25 -13.12 9.12
CA ALA A 435 3.62 -14.49 8.76
C ALA A 435 5.15 -14.66 8.81
N THR A 436 5.61 -15.87 9.14
CA THR A 436 7.03 -16.21 9.04
C THR A 436 7.45 -16.40 7.59
N THR A 437 8.75 -16.33 7.29
CA THR A 437 9.28 -16.62 5.95
C THR A 437 8.88 -18.00 5.46
N ASP A 438 8.89 -19.01 6.34
CA ASP A 438 8.51 -20.38 5.98
C ASP A 438 7.01 -20.51 5.68
N GLN A 439 6.15 -19.83 6.44
CA GLN A 439 4.71 -19.76 6.15
C GLN A 439 4.45 -19.07 4.80
N LEU A 440 5.17 -17.98 4.51
CA LEU A 440 5.09 -17.29 3.23
C LEU A 440 5.58 -18.18 2.09
N GLU A 441 6.66 -18.91 2.26
CA GLU A 441 7.17 -19.83 1.25
C GLU A 441 6.22 -21.00 1.01
N ALA A 442 5.64 -21.59 2.07
CA ALA A 442 4.69 -22.68 1.96
C ALA A 442 3.42 -22.26 1.18
N VAL A 443 2.91 -21.05 1.44
CA VAL A 443 1.73 -20.53 0.75
C VAL A 443 2.09 -19.95 -0.61
N LEU A 444 3.07 -19.07 -0.76
CA LEU A 444 3.38 -18.41 -2.05
C LEU A 444 4.19 -19.30 -3.00
N GLY A 445 4.83 -20.36 -2.50
CA GLY A 445 5.74 -21.23 -3.25
C GLY A 445 7.09 -20.58 -3.58
N ALA A 446 7.42 -19.44 -2.96
CA ALA A 446 8.70 -18.74 -3.06
C ALA A 446 8.86 -17.81 -1.86
N ARG A 447 10.11 -17.59 -1.44
CA ARG A 447 10.45 -16.63 -0.38
C ARG A 447 10.26 -15.19 -0.86
N PRO A 448 9.76 -14.27 -0.01
CA PRO A 448 9.77 -12.85 -0.33
C PRO A 448 11.22 -12.32 -0.39
N HIS A 449 11.46 -11.32 -1.24
CA HIS A 449 12.74 -10.61 -1.32
C HIS A 449 12.93 -9.56 -0.21
N THR A 450 12.12 -9.64 0.85
CA THR A 450 12.10 -8.69 1.95
C THR A 450 11.86 -9.42 3.26
N THR A 451 12.34 -8.89 4.39
CA THR A 451 12.02 -9.50 5.69
C THR A 451 10.59 -9.17 6.14
N PRO A 452 9.75 -10.18 6.40
CA PRO A 452 8.43 -9.97 6.98
C PRO A 452 8.53 -9.36 8.37
N VAL A 453 7.66 -8.38 8.66
CA VAL A 453 7.59 -7.75 9.98
C VAL A 453 6.52 -8.38 10.84
N ALA A 454 6.79 -8.48 12.15
CA ALA A 454 5.88 -9.11 13.12
C ALA A 454 4.58 -8.32 13.36
N HIS A 455 4.57 -7.02 13.04
CA HIS A 455 3.39 -6.17 13.17
C HIS A 455 3.15 -5.51 11.82
N VAL A 456 1.99 -5.81 11.23
CA VAL A 456 1.56 -5.22 9.97
C VAL A 456 0.15 -4.64 10.11
N PRO A 457 -0.15 -3.51 9.44
CA PRO A 457 -1.52 -3.00 9.40
C PRO A 457 -2.43 -3.96 8.60
N PRO A 458 -3.75 -3.91 8.83
CA PRO A 458 -4.70 -4.66 8.01
C PRO A 458 -4.52 -4.38 6.50
N GLY A 459 -4.70 -5.41 5.68
CA GLY A 459 -4.49 -5.38 4.24
C GLY A 459 -3.03 -5.44 3.79
N ARG A 460 -2.06 -5.44 4.71
CA ARG A 460 -0.65 -5.65 4.38
C ARG A 460 -0.34 -7.13 4.20
N GLY A 461 0.50 -7.44 3.22
CA GLY A 461 1.11 -8.76 3.11
C GLY A 461 1.89 -8.91 1.81
N TYR A 462 1.71 -10.05 1.15
CA TYR A 462 2.46 -10.44 -0.04
C TYR A 462 1.56 -11.09 -1.08
N ALA A 463 1.90 -10.92 -2.37
CA ALA A 463 1.23 -11.56 -3.48
C ALA A 463 2.23 -12.22 -4.42
N ARG A 464 1.87 -13.38 -4.96
CA ARG A 464 2.59 -14.04 -6.04
C ARG A 464 1.61 -14.54 -7.09
N LEU A 465 1.85 -14.21 -8.35
CA LEU A 465 1.01 -14.63 -9.46
C LEU A 465 1.72 -15.73 -10.25
N GLY A 466 1.30 -16.99 -10.03
CA GLY A 466 1.90 -18.14 -10.67
C GLY A 466 3.37 -18.30 -10.29
N ALA A 467 4.24 -18.41 -11.29
CA ALA A 467 5.69 -18.48 -11.10
C ALA A 467 6.38 -17.10 -11.02
N GLY A 468 5.62 -16.00 -11.04
CA GLY A 468 6.16 -14.64 -10.98
C GLY A 468 6.85 -14.30 -9.64
N PRO A 469 7.42 -13.09 -9.54
CA PRO A 469 8.05 -12.61 -8.31
C PRO A 469 7.04 -12.43 -7.18
N VAL A 470 7.54 -12.47 -5.94
CA VAL A 470 6.76 -12.14 -4.75
C VAL A 470 6.78 -10.63 -4.55
N HIS A 471 5.60 -10.00 -4.55
CA HIS A 471 5.44 -8.57 -4.33
C HIS A 471 4.93 -8.29 -2.92
N ARG A 472 5.46 -7.26 -2.25
CA ARG A 472 4.77 -6.64 -1.10
C ARG A 472 3.41 -6.12 -1.57
N LEU A 473 2.40 -6.24 -0.72
CA LEU A 473 1.03 -5.90 -1.06
C LEU A 473 0.41 -5.05 0.06
N GLN A 474 -0.25 -3.97 -0.34
CA GLN A 474 -1.22 -3.27 0.50
C GLN A 474 -2.58 -3.25 -0.21
N VAL A 475 -3.55 -3.94 0.38
CA VAL A 475 -4.92 -4.03 -0.10
C VAL A 475 -5.67 -2.72 0.18
N PRO A 476 -6.55 -2.25 -0.73
CA PRO A 476 -7.40 -1.09 -0.50
C PRO A 476 -8.40 -1.35 0.64
N ALA A 477 -8.56 -0.38 1.53
CA ALA A 477 -9.57 -0.40 2.58
C ALA A 477 -10.97 -0.42 1.96
N THR A 478 -11.61 -1.57 2.01
CA THR A 478 -12.96 -1.82 1.49
C THR A 478 -13.81 -2.50 2.57
N PRO A 479 -13.95 -1.95 3.79
CA PRO A 479 -14.60 -2.61 4.94
C PRO A 479 -16.10 -2.89 4.69
N ASP A 480 -16.76 -3.62 5.59
CA ASP A 480 -18.23 -3.75 5.55
C ASP A 480 -18.86 -2.37 5.86
N PRO A 481 -19.62 -1.76 4.93
CA PRO A 481 -20.24 -0.47 5.18
C PRO A 481 -21.33 -0.52 6.27
N TYR A 482 -21.83 -1.70 6.63
CA TYR A 482 -22.85 -1.87 7.67
C TYR A 482 -22.28 -2.16 9.06
N ASP A 483 -20.96 -2.34 9.18
CA ASP A 483 -20.28 -2.40 10.47
C ASP A 483 -20.25 -1.01 11.12
N ASP A 484 -20.58 -0.96 12.41
CA ASP A 484 -20.55 0.24 13.25
C ASP A 484 -19.12 0.77 13.43
N ALA A 485 -18.11 -0.10 13.40
CA ALA A 485 -16.70 0.27 13.52
C ALA A 485 -16.13 0.92 12.24
N THR A 486 -16.84 0.86 11.12
CA THR A 486 -16.39 1.43 9.85
C THR A 486 -16.45 2.96 9.87
N SER A 487 -15.35 3.59 9.43
CA SER A 487 -15.27 5.05 9.32
C SER A 487 -16.29 5.60 8.31
N ASP A 488 -16.81 6.81 8.52
CA ASP A 488 -17.78 7.40 7.58
C ASP A 488 -17.19 7.54 6.16
N THR A 489 -15.91 7.89 6.05
CA THR A 489 -15.22 8.03 4.77
C THR A 489 -15.16 6.70 4.02
N ASP A 490 -14.72 5.63 4.68
CA ASP A 490 -14.64 4.31 4.06
C ASP A 490 -16.03 3.74 3.75
N ARG A 491 -17.00 3.96 4.66
CA ARG A 491 -18.41 3.60 4.45
C ARG A 491 -18.94 4.22 3.17
N GLN A 492 -18.78 5.53 2.99
CA GLN A 492 -19.25 6.21 1.78
C GLN A 492 -18.50 5.75 0.52
N ALA A 493 -17.19 5.51 0.63
CA ALA A 493 -16.38 4.99 -0.47
C ALA A 493 -16.90 3.63 -0.99
N VAL A 494 -17.23 2.71 -0.08
CA VAL A 494 -17.80 1.41 -0.44
C VAL A 494 -19.22 1.54 -0.97
N LEU A 495 -20.09 2.30 -0.30
CA LEU A 495 -21.48 2.50 -0.72
C LEU A 495 -21.58 3.10 -2.13
N ALA A 496 -20.68 4.00 -2.50
CA ALA A 496 -20.62 4.62 -3.83
C ALA A 496 -20.25 3.64 -4.97
N LEU A 497 -19.66 2.49 -4.62
CA LEU A 497 -19.26 1.46 -5.57
C LEU A 497 -20.29 0.32 -5.70
N LEU A 498 -21.22 0.20 -4.76
CA LEU A 498 -22.23 -0.85 -4.80
C LEU A 498 -23.16 -0.66 -6.01
N PRO A 499 -23.48 -1.73 -6.76
CA PRO A 499 -24.49 -1.67 -7.81
C PRO A 499 -25.86 -1.22 -7.28
N ALA A 500 -26.75 -0.85 -8.21
CA ALA A 500 -28.15 -0.64 -7.86
C ALA A 500 -28.74 -1.92 -7.25
N ARG A 501 -29.74 -1.78 -6.37
CA ARG A 501 -30.50 -2.93 -5.90
C ARG A 501 -31.40 -3.42 -7.02
N THR A 502 -31.44 -4.72 -7.25
CA THR A 502 -32.35 -5.35 -8.19
C THR A 502 -33.76 -5.22 -7.61
N THR A 503 -34.65 -4.52 -8.31
CA THR A 503 -36.08 -4.56 -7.98
C THR A 503 -36.59 -5.94 -8.40
N PRO A 504 -37.35 -6.67 -7.58
CA PRO A 504 -37.92 -7.94 -7.98
C PRO A 504 -38.73 -7.74 -9.27
N ALA A 505 -38.47 -8.55 -10.29
CA ALA A 505 -39.27 -8.59 -11.50
C ALA A 505 -40.58 -9.35 -11.23
N ASP A 506 -41.41 -8.82 -10.32
CA ASP A 506 -42.79 -9.27 -10.08
C ASP A 506 -43.63 -8.05 -9.73
N GLY A 507 -44.02 -7.35 -10.78
CA GLY A 507 -44.89 -6.19 -10.77
C GLY A 507 -45.45 -5.93 -12.16
N GLU A 508 -45.73 -7.00 -12.92
CA GLU A 508 -46.77 -6.88 -13.94
C GLU A 508 -48.04 -6.47 -13.19
N ASN A 509 -48.54 -5.27 -13.49
CA ASN A 509 -49.85 -4.81 -13.06
C ASN A 509 -50.89 -5.87 -13.45
N LEU A 510 -51.22 -6.76 -12.52
CA LEU A 510 -52.49 -7.47 -12.56
C LEU A 510 -53.57 -6.37 -12.51
N PRO A 511 -54.42 -6.23 -13.54
CA PRO A 511 -55.52 -5.27 -13.46
C PRO A 511 -56.38 -5.62 -12.24
N ASP A 512 -56.65 -4.61 -11.42
CA ASP A 512 -57.47 -4.70 -10.21
C ASP A 512 -58.69 -5.59 -10.45
N ALA A 513 -58.76 -6.69 -9.70
CA ALA A 513 -59.95 -7.51 -9.65
C ALA A 513 -61.11 -6.65 -9.13
N VAL A 514 -62.08 -6.41 -10.00
CA VAL A 514 -63.34 -5.70 -9.67
C VAL A 514 -63.98 -6.40 -8.47
N PRO A 515 -64.36 -5.66 -7.39
CA PRO A 515 -65.01 -6.25 -6.24
C PRO A 515 -66.37 -6.83 -6.65
N THR A 516 -66.56 -8.13 -6.46
CA THR A 516 -67.89 -8.77 -6.53
C THR A 516 -68.69 -8.36 -5.30
N GLU A 517 -69.83 -7.70 -5.52
CA GLU A 517 -70.83 -7.40 -4.49
C GLU A 517 -71.40 -8.67 -3.86
N PRO A 518 -71.73 -8.67 -2.55
CA PRO A 518 -72.34 -9.81 -1.88
C PRO A 518 -73.84 -9.88 -2.20
N VAL A 519 -74.28 -11.01 -2.79
CA VAL A 519 -75.71 -11.33 -2.91
C VAL A 519 -76.24 -11.77 -1.54
N ALA A 520 -77.29 -11.09 -1.11
CA ALA A 520 -77.99 -11.28 0.15
C ALA A 520 -78.62 -12.68 0.27
N ALA A 521 -78.58 -13.22 1.49
CA ALA A 521 -79.33 -14.40 1.89
C ALA A 521 -80.82 -14.07 2.03
N GLU A 522 -81.67 -14.75 1.26
CA GLU A 522 -83.11 -14.82 1.54
C GLU A 522 -83.43 -16.06 2.37
N THR A 523 -84.24 -15.82 3.40
CA THR A 523 -84.86 -16.73 4.35
C THR A 523 -85.86 -17.70 3.70
N SER A 524 -85.85 -18.95 4.14
CA SER A 524 -87.05 -19.76 4.48
C SER A 524 -86.68 -20.89 5.42
#